data_AF-A0A1C4QAA0-F1
#
_entry.id   AF-A0A1C4QAA0-F1
#
_cell.length_a   1.000
_cell.length_b   1.000
_cell.length_c   1.000
_cell.angle_alpha   90.00
_cell.angle_beta   90.00
_cell.angle_gamma   90.00
#
_symmetry.space_group_name_H-M   'P 1'
#
loop_
_entity.id
_entity.type
_entity.pdbx_description
1 polymer ?
#
loop_
_entity_poly.entity_id
_entity_poly.type
_entity_poly.pdbx_seq_one_letter_code
_entity_poly.pdbx_strand_id
1 'polypeptide(L)'
;AEPAPAAAEEPREAAVAEEPGEAPEARQEPAEAADGATEPDASPSPDADDPAATADPGTAAADEPPPPPGEEHPLASYVLRVNGVERPVTDAWIGESLLYVLRERLGLAGAKDGCSQGECGACNVQVDGRLVASCLVPAVTAAGSEVRTVEGLAEDGRPSDVQRALARCGAVQCGFCVPGMAMTVHDLLEGNPAPTELETRQALCGNLCRCSGYRGVLNAVNEVVAEREAHSAEPAEHDGDEPRIPHQAGPGSGGVNPSAFDPSTHDQAYGQDGGQA
;
A
#
# COMPACT_ATOMS: atom_id res chain seq x y z
N ALA A 1 56.72 -26.19 -39.20
CA ALA A 1 56.85 -24.76 -38.91
C ALA A 1 55.45 -24.22 -38.71
N GLU A 2 55.04 -24.02 -37.46
CA GLU A 2 53.97 -23.13 -36.99
C GLU A 2 54.02 -23.24 -35.45
N PRO A 3 54.15 -22.13 -34.69
CA PRO A 3 54.32 -22.18 -33.25
C PRO A 3 52.98 -22.22 -32.50
N ALA A 4 52.96 -22.86 -31.33
CA ALA A 4 51.82 -22.84 -30.43
C ALA A 4 51.63 -21.43 -29.81
N PRO A 5 50.37 -20.99 -29.55
CA PRO A 5 50.12 -19.72 -28.88
C PRO A 5 50.55 -19.76 -27.41
N ALA A 6 51.14 -18.66 -26.94
CA ALA A 6 51.66 -18.53 -25.57
C ALA A 6 50.54 -18.38 -24.53
N ALA A 7 50.79 -18.88 -23.32
CA ALA A 7 49.93 -18.64 -22.16
C ALA A 7 50.00 -17.15 -21.75
N ALA A 8 48.83 -16.59 -21.41
CA ALA A 8 48.74 -15.26 -20.81
C ALA A 8 48.67 -15.39 -19.28
N GLU A 9 49.51 -14.63 -18.57
CA GLU A 9 49.62 -14.63 -17.11
C GLU A 9 48.48 -13.85 -16.44
N GLU A 10 48.03 -14.33 -15.28
CA GLU A 10 47.12 -13.61 -14.39
C GLU A 10 47.87 -12.50 -13.61
N PRO A 11 47.34 -11.27 -13.51
CA PRO A 11 47.87 -10.27 -12.60
C PRO A 11 47.39 -10.54 -11.15
N ARG A 12 48.36 -10.59 -10.24
CA ARG A 12 48.22 -10.97 -8.82
C ARG A 12 47.46 -9.95 -7.97
N GLU A 13 46.87 -10.46 -6.89
CA GLU A 13 46.43 -9.67 -5.73
C GLU A 13 47.56 -8.82 -5.14
N ALA A 14 47.22 -7.65 -4.61
CA ALA A 14 48.10 -6.80 -3.81
C ALA A 14 47.43 -6.51 -2.45
N ALA A 15 48.08 -6.92 -1.36
CA ALA A 15 47.59 -6.75 0.00
C ALA A 15 48.23 -5.54 0.70
N VAL A 16 47.38 -4.78 1.39
CA VAL A 16 47.54 -4.08 2.69
C VAL A 16 48.90 -3.43 3.05
N ALA A 17 48.82 -2.16 3.47
CA ALA A 17 49.71 -1.56 4.46
C ALA A 17 48.87 -0.78 5.49
N GLU A 18 49.20 -0.89 6.78
CA GLU A 18 48.42 -0.43 7.94
C GLU A 18 48.97 0.86 8.61
N GLU A 19 48.05 1.65 9.16
CA GLU A 19 48.10 2.33 10.49
C GLU A 19 49.09 3.50 10.76
N PRO A 20 48.91 4.31 11.84
CA PRO A 20 47.90 4.27 12.93
C PRO A 20 47.13 5.60 13.22
N GLY A 21 46.08 5.58 14.06
CA GLY A 21 45.47 6.83 14.54
C GLY A 21 44.26 6.84 15.53
N GLU A 22 44.43 6.28 16.74
CA GLU A 22 43.73 6.66 18.01
C GLU A 22 42.25 6.22 18.28
N ALA A 23 41.88 6.28 19.58
CA ALA A 23 40.97 5.34 20.26
C ALA A 23 39.60 5.95 20.71
N PRO A 24 38.61 5.15 21.19
CA PRO A 24 37.20 5.54 21.21
C PRO A 24 36.67 6.12 22.53
N GLU A 25 35.66 6.98 22.44
CA GLU A 25 34.85 7.40 23.59
C GLU A 25 33.66 6.46 23.85
N ALA A 26 33.54 5.99 25.08
CA ALA A 26 32.48 5.08 25.52
C ALA A 26 31.19 5.85 25.87
N ARG A 27 30.03 5.28 25.50
CA ARG A 27 28.71 5.76 25.94
C ARG A 27 28.12 4.76 26.94
N GLN A 28 27.79 5.26 28.13
CA GLN A 28 27.42 4.44 29.28
C GLN A 28 25.93 4.06 29.26
N GLU A 29 25.64 2.80 29.59
CA GLU A 29 24.30 2.35 30.02
C GLU A 29 24.12 2.58 31.53
N PRO A 30 22.94 3.00 32.01
CA PRO A 30 22.60 2.93 33.43
C PRO A 30 21.95 1.57 33.74
N ALA A 31 22.53 0.84 34.70
CA ALA A 31 22.01 -0.44 35.19
C ALA A 31 20.85 -0.26 36.20
N GLU A 32 20.11 -1.35 36.40
CA GLU A 32 19.07 -1.50 37.42
C GLU A 32 19.61 -1.36 38.84
N ALA A 33 18.77 -0.87 39.76
CA ALA A 33 18.96 -1.03 41.20
C ALA A 33 17.61 -1.31 41.86
N ALA A 34 17.40 -2.57 42.25
CA ALA A 34 16.34 -2.95 43.17
C ALA A 34 16.83 -2.77 44.61
N ASP A 35 15.95 -2.32 45.50
CA ASP A 35 16.05 -2.61 46.93
C ASP A 35 14.64 -2.77 47.52
N GLY A 36 14.50 -3.57 48.58
CA GLY A 36 13.21 -4.07 49.03
C GLY A 36 13.05 -4.14 50.55
N ALA A 37 11.81 -4.38 50.97
CA ALA A 37 11.33 -4.56 52.35
C ALA A 37 11.53 -3.33 53.27
N THR A 38 10.51 -2.88 54.00
CA THR A 38 10.04 -3.59 55.22
C THR A 38 8.75 -2.91 55.73
N GLU A 39 7.72 -3.68 56.09
CA GLU A 39 6.56 -3.17 56.83
C GLU A 39 6.89 -2.96 58.32
N PRO A 40 6.09 -2.16 59.05
CA PRO A 40 5.27 -2.86 60.05
C PRO A 40 3.83 -2.35 60.22
N ASP A 41 2.98 -3.33 60.53
CA ASP A 41 1.63 -3.27 61.11
C ASP A 41 1.50 -2.36 62.34
N ALA A 42 0.42 -1.56 62.40
CA ALA A 42 -0.36 -1.31 63.63
C ALA A 42 -1.67 -0.53 63.33
N SER A 43 -2.83 -1.19 63.53
CA SER A 43 -4.13 -0.53 63.77
C SER A 43 -4.27 -0.19 65.29
N PRO A 44 -5.07 0.80 65.74
CA PRO A 44 -6.53 0.63 65.79
C PRO A 44 -7.41 1.90 65.61
N SER A 45 -8.71 1.67 65.33
CA SER A 45 -9.82 2.62 65.49
C SER A 45 -10.19 2.82 66.99
N PRO A 46 -11.08 3.75 67.41
CA PRO A 46 -12.49 3.92 66.98
C PRO A 46 -12.85 5.43 66.72
N ASP A 47 -14.10 5.95 66.69
CA ASP A 47 -15.44 5.43 67.03
C ASP A 47 -16.59 6.20 66.29
N ALA A 48 -17.83 5.70 66.48
CA ALA A 48 -19.17 6.34 66.44
C ALA A 48 -19.47 7.64 65.63
N ASP A 49 -20.43 7.61 64.68
CA ASP A 49 -21.87 7.82 64.95
C ASP A 49 -22.72 7.87 63.66
N ASP A 50 -23.89 7.22 63.69
CA ASP A 50 -25.01 7.20 62.72
C ASP A 50 -26.23 7.81 63.48
N PRO A 51 -27.42 8.16 62.91
CA PRO A 51 -27.88 8.16 61.52
C PRO A 51 -28.66 9.42 61.08
N ALA A 52 -29.06 9.46 59.79
CA ALA A 52 -30.43 9.86 59.38
C ALA A 52 -30.67 9.64 57.88
N ALA A 53 -31.62 8.76 57.54
CA ALA A 53 -32.14 8.63 56.18
C ALA A 53 -33.36 9.53 55.96
N THR A 54 -33.45 10.17 54.80
CA THR A 54 -34.72 10.55 54.17
C THR A 54 -34.64 10.23 52.68
N ALA A 55 -35.64 9.52 52.17
CA ALA A 55 -35.72 9.10 50.77
C ALA A 55 -36.82 9.89 50.04
N ASP A 56 -36.63 10.14 48.74
CA ASP A 56 -37.64 10.64 47.82
C ASP A 56 -37.57 9.80 46.53
N PRO A 57 -38.65 9.12 46.09
CA PRO A 57 -38.60 8.15 45.00
C PRO A 57 -38.81 8.81 43.61
N GLY A 58 -37.71 9.25 43.00
CA GLY A 58 -37.70 9.80 41.64
C GLY A 58 -37.23 8.81 40.58
N THR A 59 -38.17 8.27 39.79
CA THR A 59 -37.99 7.67 38.45
C THR A 59 -36.72 6.83 38.22
N ALA A 60 -36.84 5.51 38.38
CA ALA A 60 -35.88 4.57 37.83
C ALA A 60 -35.93 4.58 36.29
N ALA A 61 -35.11 5.44 35.66
CA ALA A 61 -34.55 5.09 34.36
C ALA A 61 -33.77 3.79 34.57
N ALA A 62 -34.01 2.79 33.72
CA ALA A 62 -33.22 1.57 33.76
C ALA A 62 -31.77 1.94 33.46
N ASP A 63 -30.84 1.54 34.34
CA ASP A 63 -29.42 1.44 33.99
C ASP A 63 -29.31 0.46 32.83
N GLU A 64 -29.26 1.00 31.61
CA GLU A 64 -28.81 0.23 30.47
C GLU A 64 -27.33 -0.09 30.73
N PRO A 65 -26.95 -1.38 30.83
CA PRO A 65 -25.58 -1.73 31.18
C PRO A 65 -24.65 -1.08 30.15
N PRO A 66 -23.48 -0.55 30.55
CA PRO A 66 -22.54 0.02 29.61
C PRO A 66 -22.24 -1.03 28.52
N PRO A 67 -22.11 -0.62 27.25
CA PRO A 67 -21.86 -1.56 26.16
C PRO A 67 -20.64 -2.42 26.53
N PRO A 68 -20.65 -3.72 26.16
CA PRO A 68 -19.53 -4.62 26.48
C PRO A 68 -18.22 -3.99 25.97
N PRO A 69 -17.09 -4.24 26.65
CA PRO A 69 -15.80 -3.66 26.28
C PRO A 69 -15.57 -3.84 24.78
N GLY A 70 -15.36 -2.71 24.10
CA GLY A 70 -15.64 -2.56 22.67
C GLY A 70 -15.03 -3.64 21.80
N GLU A 71 -15.78 -4.08 20.79
CA GLU A 71 -15.38 -5.12 19.85
C GLU A 71 -13.97 -4.84 19.31
N GLU A 72 -13.04 -5.78 19.54
CA GLU A 72 -11.62 -5.64 19.21
C GLU A 72 -11.39 -5.52 17.68
N HIS A 73 -12.41 -5.91 16.90
CA HIS A 73 -12.43 -5.87 15.44
C HIS A 73 -13.79 -5.37 14.91
N PRO A 74 -14.09 -4.06 14.95
CA PRO A 74 -15.34 -3.54 14.42
C PRO A 74 -15.41 -3.77 12.90
N LEU A 75 -16.59 -4.17 12.43
CA LEU A 75 -16.86 -4.53 11.04
C LEU A 75 -17.58 -3.38 10.30
N ALA A 76 -17.31 -3.27 9.01
CA ALA A 76 -17.96 -2.33 8.11
C ALA A 76 -18.35 -3.03 6.79
N SER A 77 -19.39 -2.50 6.15
CA SER A 77 -19.81 -2.90 4.79
C SER A 77 -19.81 -1.69 3.87
N TYR A 78 -19.23 -1.81 2.68
CA TYR A 78 -19.05 -0.71 1.73
C TYR A 78 -18.94 -1.23 0.28
N VAL A 79 -18.95 -0.33 -0.70
CA VAL A 79 -18.75 -0.65 -2.12
C VAL A 79 -17.45 -0.03 -2.61
N LEU A 80 -16.65 -0.83 -3.31
CA LEU A 80 -15.50 -0.36 -4.09
C LEU A 80 -15.86 -0.43 -5.59
N ARG A 81 -15.52 0.58 -6.38
CA ARG A 81 -15.62 0.48 -7.85
C ARG A 81 -14.26 0.02 -8.35
N VAL A 82 -14.13 -1.26 -8.71
CA VAL A 82 -12.85 -1.88 -9.05
C VAL A 82 -12.82 -2.28 -10.52
N ASN A 83 -11.89 -1.67 -11.29
CA ASN A 83 -11.79 -1.82 -12.74
C ASN A 83 -13.13 -1.51 -13.43
N GLY A 84 -13.78 -0.41 -13.05
CA GLY A 84 -15.09 0.00 -13.55
C GLY A 84 -16.30 -0.84 -13.08
N VAL A 85 -16.11 -1.87 -12.23
CA VAL A 85 -17.19 -2.74 -11.73
C VAL A 85 -17.43 -2.51 -10.25
N GLU A 86 -18.67 -2.29 -9.84
CA GLU A 86 -19.02 -2.21 -8.41
C GLU A 86 -18.86 -3.57 -7.71
N ARG A 87 -18.14 -3.55 -6.58
CA ARG A 87 -17.81 -4.71 -5.75
C ARG A 87 -18.28 -4.43 -4.33
N PRO A 88 -19.39 -5.02 -3.86
CA PRO A 88 -19.76 -4.95 -2.46
C PRO A 88 -18.76 -5.73 -1.61
N VAL A 89 -18.35 -5.14 -0.51
CA VAL A 89 -17.50 -5.73 0.52
C VAL A 89 -18.30 -5.71 1.81
N THR A 90 -18.76 -6.87 2.26
CA THR A 90 -19.57 -7.02 3.48
C THR A 90 -18.75 -7.56 4.63
N ASP A 91 -19.07 -7.15 5.85
CA ASP A 91 -18.47 -7.67 7.09
C ASP A 91 -16.93 -7.68 7.06
N ALA A 92 -16.35 -6.56 6.62
CA ALA A 92 -14.91 -6.35 6.58
C ALA A 92 -14.42 -5.66 7.85
N TRP A 93 -13.36 -6.18 8.46
CA TRP A 93 -12.72 -5.48 9.57
C TRP A 93 -12.10 -4.18 9.05
N ILE A 94 -12.32 -3.07 9.75
CA ILE A 94 -11.86 -1.74 9.31
C ILE A 94 -10.33 -1.63 9.14
N GLY A 95 -9.57 -2.54 9.78
CA GLY A 95 -8.12 -2.64 9.66
C GLY A 95 -7.62 -3.44 8.47
N GLU A 96 -8.50 -4.04 7.65
CA GLU A 96 -8.10 -4.73 6.43
C GLU A 96 -7.52 -3.73 5.41
N SER A 97 -6.34 -4.05 4.87
CA SER A 97 -5.75 -3.25 3.80
C SER A 97 -6.50 -3.46 2.48
N LEU A 98 -6.45 -2.46 1.60
CA LEU A 98 -6.99 -2.54 0.24
C LEU A 98 -6.37 -3.72 -0.52
N LEU A 99 -5.10 -4.03 -0.27
CA LEU A 99 -4.44 -5.22 -0.80
C LEU A 99 -5.14 -6.51 -0.34
N TYR A 100 -5.44 -6.64 0.95
CA TYR A 100 -6.12 -7.83 1.49
C TYR A 100 -7.53 -7.97 0.89
N VAL A 101 -8.31 -6.89 0.86
CA VAL A 101 -9.68 -6.91 0.31
C VAL A 101 -9.69 -7.24 -1.17
N LEU A 102 -8.82 -6.61 -1.98
CA LEU A 102 -8.71 -6.91 -3.41
C LEU A 102 -8.40 -8.40 -3.66
N ARG A 103 -7.42 -8.95 -2.94
CA ARG A 103 -6.93 -10.31 -3.16
C ARG A 103 -7.84 -11.38 -2.58
N GLU A 104 -8.11 -11.29 -1.28
CA GLU A 104 -8.64 -12.38 -0.48
C GLU A 104 -10.17 -12.33 -0.37
N ARG A 105 -10.78 -11.13 -0.45
CA ARG A 105 -12.26 -10.98 -0.54
C ARG A 105 -12.77 -10.93 -1.97
N LEU A 106 -12.10 -10.18 -2.86
CA LEU A 106 -12.56 -9.95 -4.23
C LEU A 106 -11.91 -10.86 -5.29
N GLY A 107 -10.91 -11.66 -4.93
CA GLY A 107 -10.24 -12.62 -5.82
C GLY A 107 -9.27 -12.00 -6.85
N LEU A 108 -9.00 -10.70 -6.76
CA LEU A 108 -8.10 -9.95 -7.65
C LEU A 108 -6.66 -10.11 -7.18
N ALA A 109 -6.11 -11.30 -7.45
CA ALA A 109 -4.79 -11.71 -6.99
C ALA A 109 -3.61 -11.02 -7.71
N GLY A 110 -3.86 -10.10 -8.64
CA GLY A 110 -2.86 -9.39 -9.42
C GLY A 110 -1.90 -8.55 -8.58
N ALA A 111 -2.43 -7.73 -7.67
CA ALA A 111 -1.63 -7.04 -6.65
C ALA A 111 -0.98 -8.07 -5.71
N LYS A 112 0.32 -7.90 -5.42
CA LYS A 112 1.11 -8.88 -4.67
C LYS A 112 1.54 -8.35 -3.30
N ASP A 113 1.33 -9.15 -2.26
CA ASP A 113 1.93 -8.90 -0.96
C ASP A 113 3.41 -9.31 -0.96
N GLY A 114 4.29 -8.32 -1.11
CA GLY A 114 5.74 -8.50 -1.09
C GLY A 114 6.35 -8.21 0.28
N CYS A 115 6.38 -6.93 0.65
CA CYS A 115 6.95 -6.48 1.93
C CYS A 115 5.91 -6.10 2.99
N SER A 116 4.66 -5.85 2.60
CA SER A 116 3.62 -5.22 3.46
C SER A 116 4.01 -3.91 4.18
N GLN A 117 5.11 -3.25 3.78
CA GLN A 117 5.59 -1.97 4.35
C GLN A 117 5.58 -0.81 3.34
N GLY A 118 4.94 -0.97 2.17
CA GLY A 118 4.90 0.02 1.10
C GLY A 118 6.14 0.08 0.20
N GLU A 119 7.33 -0.30 0.68
CA GLU A 119 8.62 -0.10 -0.01
C GLU A 119 8.80 -0.80 -1.38
N CYS A 120 8.12 -1.94 -1.62
CA CYS A 120 8.47 -2.81 -2.75
C CYS A 120 7.70 -2.56 -4.07
N GLY A 121 6.62 -1.78 -4.04
CA GLY A 121 5.74 -1.51 -5.19
C GLY A 121 4.95 -2.69 -5.76
N ALA A 122 5.18 -3.94 -5.33
CA ALA A 122 4.51 -5.12 -5.89
C ALA A 122 2.98 -5.15 -5.68
N CYS A 123 2.47 -4.32 -4.76
CA CYS A 123 1.06 -4.11 -4.45
C CYS A 123 0.48 -2.83 -5.06
N ASN A 124 1.19 -2.16 -5.99
CA ASN A 124 0.73 -0.91 -6.57
C ASN A 124 -0.58 -1.08 -7.34
N VAL A 125 -1.51 -0.16 -7.09
CA VAL A 125 -2.79 0.04 -7.79
C VAL A 125 -3.01 1.55 -7.97
N GLN A 126 -3.94 1.96 -8.82
CA GLN A 126 -4.41 3.36 -8.83
C GLN A 126 -5.68 3.47 -7.98
N VAL A 127 -5.78 4.50 -7.13
CA VAL A 127 -7.01 4.92 -6.45
C VAL A 127 -7.31 6.34 -6.90
N ASP A 128 -8.47 6.57 -7.51
CA ASP A 128 -8.87 7.84 -8.12
C ASP A 128 -7.78 8.48 -9.00
N GLY A 129 -7.14 7.65 -9.83
CA GLY A 129 -6.07 8.05 -10.75
C GLY A 129 -4.70 8.28 -10.09
N ARG A 130 -4.52 7.96 -8.81
CA ARG A 130 -3.24 8.09 -8.09
C ARG A 130 -2.62 6.74 -7.79
N LEU A 131 -1.37 6.53 -8.16
CA LEU A 131 -0.60 5.33 -7.82
C LEU A 131 -0.34 5.22 -6.30
N VAL A 132 -0.82 4.16 -5.67
CA VAL A 132 -0.67 3.89 -4.23
C VAL A 132 -0.23 2.45 -3.96
N ALA A 133 0.54 2.25 -2.89
CA ALA A 133 0.82 0.91 -2.36
C ALA A 133 -0.39 0.41 -1.55
N SER A 134 -1.20 -0.48 -2.12
CA SER A 134 -2.47 -0.93 -1.52
C SER A 134 -2.33 -1.64 -0.17
N CYS A 135 -1.13 -2.08 0.23
CA CYS A 135 -0.89 -2.63 1.57
C CYS A 135 -0.95 -1.58 2.69
N LEU A 136 -0.75 -0.29 2.38
CA LEU A 136 -0.77 0.81 3.34
C LEU A 136 -2.08 1.63 3.32
N VAL A 137 -3.05 1.24 2.49
CA VAL A 137 -4.36 1.90 2.39
C VAL A 137 -5.38 1.05 3.15
N PRO A 138 -6.03 1.53 4.21
CA PRO A 138 -7.18 0.84 4.80
C PRO A 138 -8.31 0.75 3.77
N ALA A 139 -8.86 -0.43 3.52
CA ALA A 139 -9.82 -0.64 2.43
C ALA A 139 -11.10 0.19 2.61
N VAL A 140 -11.53 0.38 3.86
CA VAL A 140 -12.71 1.19 4.21
C VAL A 140 -12.58 2.67 3.80
N THR A 141 -11.36 3.24 3.76
CA THR A 141 -11.18 4.65 3.35
C THR A 141 -11.23 4.87 1.84
N ALA A 142 -11.18 3.78 1.06
CA ALA A 142 -11.36 3.77 -0.39
C ALA A 142 -12.82 3.48 -0.81
N ALA A 143 -13.76 3.40 0.13
CA ALA A 143 -15.18 3.27 -0.16
C ALA A 143 -15.65 4.37 -1.14
N GLY A 144 -16.30 3.97 -2.23
CA GLY A 144 -16.76 4.88 -3.29
C GLY A 144 -15.69 5.39 -4.28
N SER A 145 -14.40 5.12 -4.06
CA SER A 145 -13.33 5.46 -5.02
C SER A 145 -13.28 4.49 -6.21
N GLU A 146 -12.72 4.94 -7.34
CA GLU A 146 -12.28 4.05 -8.43
C GLU A 146 -10.92 3.44 -8.10
N VAL A 147 -10.86 2.11 -8.09
CA VAL A 147 -9.62 1.34 -7.89
C VAL A 147 -9.29 0.61 -9.19
N ARG A 148 -8.20 1.00 -9.86
CA ARG A 148 -7.66 0.26 -11.02
C ARG A 148 -6.50 -0.64 -10.60
N THR A 149 -6.64 -1.93 -10.87
CA THR A 149 -5.61 -2.96 -10.65
C THR A 149 -4.99 -3.40 -11.97
N VAL A 150 -3.94 -4.26 -11.93
CA VAL A 150 -3.28 -4.77 -13.14
C VAL A 150 -4.25 -5.53 -14.06
N GLU A 151 -5.27 -6.17 -13.49
CA GLU A 151 -6.34 -6.86 -14.22
C GLU A 151 -7.17 -5.88 -15.08
N GLY A 152 -7.34 -4.63 -14.63
CA GLY A 152 -8.04 -3.56 -15.34
C GLY A 152 -7.21 -2.84 -16.40
N LEU A 153 -5.94 -3.21 -16.59
CA LEU A 153 -5.14 -2.71 -17.73
C LEU A 153 -5.48 -3.45 -19.05
N ALA A 154 -6.11 -4.63 -18.98
CA ALA A 154 -6.47 -5.39 -20.17
C ALA A 154 -7.88 -5.02 -20.66
N GLU A 155 -8.00 -4.67 -21.94
CA GLU A 155 -9.27 -4.31 -22.58
C GLU A 155 -9.74 -5.45 -23.50
N ASP A 156 -11.01 -5.88 -23.38
CA ASP A 156 -11.57 -7.04 -24.11
C ASP A 156 -10.71 -8.32 -24.02
N GLY A 157 -10.01 -8.52 -22.90
CA GLY A 157 -9.07 -9.63 -22.71
C GLY A 157 -7.75 -9.50 -23.49
N ARG A 158 -7.49 -8.36 -24.13
CA ARG A 158 -6.23 -8.04 -24.82
C ARG A 158 -5.30 -7.29 -23.84
N PRO A 159 -4.04 -7.72 -23.65
CA PRO A 159 -3.10 -7.00 -22.78
C PRO A 159 -2.79 -5.59 -23.28
N SER A 160 -2.59 -4.65 -22.35
CA SER A 160 -2.17 -3.28 -22.66
C SER A 160 -0.83 -3.24 -23.41
N ASP A 161 -0.54 -2.10 -24.04
CA ASP A 161 0.78 -1.79 -24.60
C ASP A 161 1.90 -2.03 -23.57
N VAL A 162 1.76 -1.52 -22.35
CA VAL A 162 2.67 -1.74 -21.23
C VAL A 162 2.86 -3.23 -20.92
N GLN A 163 1.77 -4.00 -20.82
CA GLN A 163 1.85 -5.43 -20.54
C GLN A 163 2.54 -6.21 -21.67
N ARG A 164 2.28 -5.86 -22.95
CA ARG A 164 2.95 -6.48 -24.11
C ARG A 164 4.44 -6.15 -24.14
N ALA A 165 4.80 -4.87 -23.96
CA ALA A 165 6.18 -4.42 -24.00
C ALA A 165 7.02 -5.02 -22.85
N LEU A 166 6.48 -5.08 -21.62
CA LEU A 166 7.15 -5.76 -20.50
C LEU A 166 7.46 -7.23 -20.79
N ALA A 167 6.55 -7.94 -21.45
CA ALA A 167 6.75 -9.32 -21.87
C ALA A 167 7.81 -9.45 -22.99
N ARG A 168 7.74 -8.60 -24.03
CA ARG A 168 8.67 -8.62 -25.18
C ARG A 168 10.09 -8.21 -24.81
N CYS A 169 10.26 -7.14 -24.03
CA CYS A 169 11.55 -6.61 -23.62
C CYS A 169 12.24 -7.38 -22.47
N GLY A 170 11.70 -8.55 -22.06
CA GLY A 170 12.33 -9.40 -21.04
C GLY A 170 12.31 -8.82 -19.63
N ALA A 171 11.35 -7.95 -19.30
CA ALA A 171 11.17 -7.46 -17.93
C ALA A 171 10.67 -8.57 -16.97
N VAL A 172 10.07 -9.63 -17.52
CA VAL A 172 9.51 -10.78 -16.79
C VAL A 172 10.56 -11.87 -16.58
N GLN A 173 10.92 -12.13 -15.33
CA GLN A 173 11.63 -13.37 -14.93
C GLN A 173 10.75 -14.19 -13.96
N CYS A 174 10.89 -14.00 -12.64
CA CYS A 174 10.00 -14.63 -11.66
C CYS A 174 8.55 -14.07 -11.69
N GLY A 175 8.33 -12.95 -12.38
CA GLY A 175 7.02 -12.31 -12.55
C GLY A 175 6.48 -11.56 -11.34
N PHE A 176 7.01 -11.76 -10.12
CA PHE A 176 6.38 -11.29 -8.89
C PHE A 176 6.17 -9.77 -8.81
N CYS A 177 7.17 -8.97 -9.18
CA CYS A 177 7.06 -7.50 -9.17
C CYS A 177 6.34 -6.92 -10.41
N VAL A 178 6.10 -7.74 -11.45
CA VAL A 178 5.62 -7.26 -12.76
C VAL A 178 4.23 -6.62 -12.68
N PRO A 179 3.25 -7.10 -11.90
CA PRO A 179 1.98 -6.42 -11.70
C PRO A 179 2.09 -4.97 -11.25
N GLY A 180 2.79 -4.71 -10.13
CA GLY A 180 2.98 -3.35 -9.62
C GLY A 180 3.83 -2.47 -10.54
N MET A 181 4.82 -3.08 -11.20
CA MET A 181 5.65 -2.41 -12.19
C MET A 181 4.85 -2.01 -13.45
N ALA A 182 3.89 -2.84 -13.89
CA ALA A 182 2.97 -2.52 -14.97
C ALA A 182 2.05 -1.36 -14.60
N MET A 183 1.49 -1.36 -13.38
CA MET A 183 0.69 -0.22 -12.88
C MET A 183 1.51 1.08 -12.82
N THR A 184 2.78 1.00 -12.40
CA THR A 184 3.66 2.17 -12.32
C THR A 184 4.05 2.71 -13.70
N VAL A 185 4.37 1.84 -14.67
CA VAL A 185 4.69 2.26 -16.05
C VAL A 185 3.45 2.79 -16.76
N HIS A 186 2.27 2.22 -16.50
CA HIS A 186 1.00 2.74 -16.99
C HIS A 186 0.73 4.15 -16.44
N ASP A 187 0.85 4.34 -15.13
CA ASP A 187 0.67 5.64 -14.47
C ASP A 187 1.68 6.69 -14.96
N LEU A 188 2.93 6.30 -15.22
CA LEU A 188 3.95 7.15 -15.85
C LEU A 188 3.51 7.61 -17.24
N LEU A 189 3.08 6.67 -18.09
CA LEU A 189 2.75 6.95 -19.48
C LEU A 189 1.34 7.57 -19.66
N GLU A 190 0.50 7.59 -18.63
CA GLU A 190 -0.70 8.44 -18.53
C GLU A 190 -0.33 9.90 -18.18
N GLY A 191 0.71 10.14 -17.36
CA GLY A 191 1.11 11.48 -16.89
C GLY A 191 2.23 12.17 -17.67
N ASN A 192 3.07 11.38 -18.36
CA ASN A 192 4.17 11.82 -19.22
C ASN A 192 4.24 10.82 -20.41
N PRO A 193 3.68 11.15 -21.58
CA PRO A 193 3.63 10.22 -22.72
C PRO A 193 4.98 9.88 -23.36
N ALA A 194 6.04 10.66 -23.09
CA ALA A 194 7.37 10.49 -23.69
C ALA A 194 8.49 10.76 -22.65
N PRO A 195 8.57 9.95 -21.57
CA PRO A 195 9.49 10.18 -20.47
C PRO A 195 10.93 9.84 -20.88
N THR A 196 11.89 10.60 -20.36
CA THR A 196 13.30 10.28 -20.48
C THR A 196 13.66 9.01 -19.70
N GLU A 197 14.84 8.42 -19.98
CA GLU A 197 15.34 7.29 -19.19
C GLU A 197 15.51 7.67 -17.69
N LEU A 198 15.82 8.93 -17.38
CA LEU A 198 15.97 9.40 -15.99
C LEU A 198 14.62 9.43 -15.26
N GLU A 199 13.59 10.02 -15.87
CA GLU A 199 12.23 10.07 -15.30
C GLU A 199 11.65 8.67 -15.15
N THR A 200 11.89 7.79 -16.14
CA THR A 200 11.50 6.38 -16.06
C THR A 200 12.19 5.67 -14.89
N ARG A 201 13.48 5.93 -14.65
CA ARG A 201 14.20 5.40 -13.48
C ARG A 201 13.65 5.95 -12.17
N GLN A 202 13.29 7.23 -12.12
CA GLN A 202 12.70 7.86 -10.93
C GLN A 202 11.33 7.27 -10.58
N ALA A 203 10.45 7.05 -11.56
CA ALA A 203 9.17 6.38 -11.36
C ALA A 203 9.33 4.94 -10.83
N LEU A 204 10.37 4.24 -11.30
CA LEU A 204 10.68 2.87 -10.89
C LEU A 204 11.37 2.75 -9.52
N CYS A 205 11.78 3.86 -8.86
CA CYS A 205 12.45 3.80 -7.55
C CYS A 205 11.63 3.07 -6.48
N GLY A 206 10.29 3.17 -6.51
CA GLY A 206 9.38 2.47 -5.60
C GLY A 206 9.01 1.03 -6.05
N ASN A 207 9.65 0.46 -7.07
CA ASN A 207 9.32 -0.86 -7.61
C ASN A 207 10.52 -1.80 -7.56
N LEU A 208 10.66 -2.56 -6.48
CA LEU A 208 11.83 -3.39 -6.24
C LEU A 208 11.78 -4.69 -7.06
N CYS A 209 12.72 -4.84 -8.01
CA CYS A 209 12.95 -6.07 -8.75
C CYS A 209 14.32 -6.68 -8.42
N ARG A 210 14.34 -7.92 -7.94
CA ARG A 210 15.59 -8.64 -7.61
C ARG A 210 16.21 -9.39 -8.80
N CYS A 211 15.46 -9.58 -9.89
CA CYS A 211 15.83 -10.52 -10.96
C CYS A 211 16.29 -9.85 -12.27
N SER A 212 15.61 -8.79 -12.73
CA SER A 212 15.78 -8.28 -14.11
C SER A 212 16.88 -7.23 -14.30
N GLY A 213 17.39 -6.61 -13.23
CA GLY A 213 18.34 -5.50 -13.34
C GLY A 213 17.77 -4.26 -14.06
N TYR A 214 16.44 -4.13 -14.13
CA TYR A 214 15.67 -3.00 -14.68
C TYR A 214 15.82 -2.68 -16.18
N ARG A 215 16.87 -3.15 -16.87
CA ARG A 215 17.06 -2.85 -18.31
C ARG A 215 15.84 -3.25 -19.16
N GLY A 216 15.21 -4.38 -18.87
CA GLY A 216 14.02 -4.85 -19.61
C GLY A 216 12.81 -3.92 -19.47
N VAL A 217 12.57 -3.31 -18.29
CA VAL A 217 11.47 -2.34 -18.14
C VAL A 217 11.80 -0.99 -18.78
N LEU A 218 13.05 -0.52 -18.72
CA LEU A 218 13.45 0.70 -19.44
C LEU A 218 13.27 0.54 -20.96
N ASN A 219 13.63 -0.62 -21.51
CA ASN A 219 13.38 -0.94 -22.90
C ASN A 219 11.87 -1.02 -23.21
N ALA A 220 11.06 -1.59 -22.31
CA ALA A 220 9.61 -1.67 -22.48
C ALA A 220 8.95 -0.28 -22.52
N VAL A 221 9.39 0.68 -21.70
CA VAL A 221 8.88 2.06 -21.75
C VAL A 221 9.19 2.68 -23.11
N ASN A 222 10.44 2.58 -23.60
CA ASN A 222 10.82 3.07 -24.92
C ASN A 222 10.02 2.39 -26.07
N GLU A 223 9.72 1.10 -25.95
CA GLU A 223 8.87 0.37 -26.92
C GLU A 223 7.44 0.93 -26.92
N VAL A 224 6.85 1.21 -25.76
CA VAL A 224 5.49 1.79 -25.69
C VAL A 224 5.46 3.22 -26.23
N VAL A 225 6.45 4.06 -25.92
CA VAL A 225 6.55 5.43 -26.48
C VAL A 225 6.61 5.36 -28.00
N ALA A 226 7.50 4.53 -28.56
CA ALA A 226 7.62 4.36 -30.01
C ALA A 226 6.37 3.73 -30.66
N GLU A 227 5.69 2.76 -30.00
CA GLU A 227 4.38 2.27 -30.46
C GLU A 227 3.38 3.42 -30.50
N ARG A 228 3.23 4.20 -29.41
CA ARG A 228 2.26 5.31 -29.33
C ARG A 228 2.53 6.41 -30.36
N GLU A 229 3.77 6.87 -30.51
CA GLU A 229 4.14 7.88 -31.52
C GLU A 229 3.78 7.42 -32.94
N ALA A 230 4.00 6.15 -33.27
CA ALA A 230 3.65 5.60 -34.58
C ALA A 230 2.12 5.54 -34.83
N HIS A 231 1.29 5.52 -33.79
CA HIS A 231 -0.18 5.57 -33.89
C HIS A 231 -0.70 7.02 -33.83
N SER A 232 -0.05 7.91 -33.09
CA SER A 232 -0.38 9.34 -32.96
C SER A 232 0.13 10.21 -34.12
N ALA A 233 0.73 9.62 -35.15
CA ALA A 233 1.03 10.30 -36.41
C ALA A 233 -0.23 10.62 -37.24
N GLU A 234 -1.39 10.10 -36.83
CA GLU A 234 -2.73 10.62 -37.18
C GLU A 234 -3.08 11.76 -36.19
N PRO A 235 -3.46 12.97 -36.65
CA PRO A 235 -3.30 14.19 -35.84
C PRO A 235 -4.29 14.34 -34.68
N ALA A 236 -3.76 14.52 -33.47
CA ALA A 236 -4.49 15.00 -32.29
C ALA A 236 -3.68 16.09 -31.56
N GLU A 237 -4.38 17.10 -31.04
CA GLU A 237 -3.78 18.26 -30.38
C GLU A 237 -3.35 17.92 -28.94
N HIS A 238 -2.17 18.39 -28.52
CA HIS A 238 -1.60 18.13 -27.19
C HIS A 238 -1.76 19.38 -26.30
N ASP A 239 -2.50 19.26 -25.20
CA ASP A 239 -2.64 20.31 -24.19
C ASP A 239 -1.47 20.31 -23.21
N GLY A 240 -1.00 21.49 -22.85
CA GLY A 240 0.34 21.70 -22.28
C GLY A 240 0.38 21.77 -20.75
N ASP A 241 0.17 20.63 -20.08
CA ASP A 241 0.46 20.49 -18.64
C ASP A 241 1.90 19.95 -18.41
N GLU A 242 2.47 20.22 -17.24
CA GLU A 242 3.84 19.81 -16.89
C GLU A 242 3.89 18.27 -16.66
N PRO A 243 4.85 17.52 -17.24
CA PRO A 243 4.84 16.06 -17.21
C PRO A 243 4.87 15.51 -15.78
N ARG A 244 3.80 14.80 -15.41
CA ARG A 244 3.62 14.23 -14.07
C ARG A 244 4.43 12.94 -13.93
N ILE A 245 5.59 13.03 -13.28
CA ILE A 245 6.36 11.86 -12.85
C ILE A 245 5.64 11.16 -11.70
N PRO A 246 5.33 9.85 -11.77
CA PRO A 246 4.78 9.12 -10.65
C PRO A 246 5.80 9.00 -9.53
N HIS A 247 5.35 9.37 -8.34
CA HIS A 247 5.94 8.94 -7.10
C HIS A 247 4.86 8.20 -6.32
N GLN A 248 5.26 7.15 -5.59
CA GLN A 248 4.35 6.50 -4.66
C GLN A 248 3.82 7.54 -3.68
N ALA A 249 2.49 7.61 -3.55
CA ALA A 249 1.85 8.48 -2.57
C ALA A 249 2.43 8.22 -1.17
N GLY A 250 2.99 9.25 -0.54
CA GLY A 250 3.50 9.17 0.82
C GLY A 250 2.39 8.80 1.84
N PRO A 251 2.75 8.30 3.03
CA PRO A 251 1.76 7.89 4.04
C PRO A 251 0.71 8.98 4.30
N GLY A 252 -0.57 8.62 4.16
CA GLY A 252 -1.71 9.54 4.35
C GLY A 252 -2.04 10.48 3.18
N SER A 253 -1.35 10.39 2.03
CA SER A 253 -1.63 11.25 0.85
C SER A 253 -2.56 10.63 -0.21
N GLY A 254 -2.91 9.35 -0.06
CA GLY A 254 -4.14 8.81 -0.64
C GLY A 254 -5.32 9.46 0.07
N GLY A 255 -6.20 10.13 -0.67
CA GLY A 255 -7.32 10.86 -0.07
C GLY A 255 -8.25 9.90 0.66
N VAL A 256 -8.62 10.23 1.90
CA VAL A 256 -9.81 9.64 2.50
C VAL A 256 -11.01 10.16 1.71
N ASN A 257 -11.86 9.27 1.20
CA ASN A 257 -13.13 9.72 0.65
C ASN A 257 -13.98 10.27 1.82
N PRO A 258 -14.39 11.55 1.84
CA PRO A 258 -15.14 12.10 2.96
C PRO A 258 -16.47 11.38 3.22
N SER A 259 -17.06 10.71 2.21
CA SER A 259 -18.27 9.90 2.41
C SER A 259 -18.04 8.62 3.23
N ALA A 260 -16.78 8.16 3.39
CA ALA A 260 -16.47 6.96 4.18
C ALA A 260 -16.74 7.14 5.70
N PHE A 261 -16.96 8.38 6.15
CA PHE A 261 -17.24 8.73 7.55
C PHE A 261 -18.55 9.52 7.72
N ASP A 262 -19.43 9.55 6.71
CA ASP A 262 -20.72 10.24 6.81
C ASP A 262 -21.79 9.32 7.43
N PRO A 263 -22.23 9.57 8.69
CA PRO A 263 -23.23 8.72 9.34
C PRO A 263 -24.62 8.81 8.70
N SER A 264 -24.90 9.82 7.86
CA SER A 264 -26.20 9.95 7.19
C SER A 264 -26.46 8.89 6.11
N THR A 265 -25.41 8.16 5.68
CA THR A 265 -25.52 7.08 4.71
C THR A 265 -26.03 5.76 5.29
N HIS A 266 -26.01 5.60 6.61
CA HIS A 266 -26.36 4.33 7.29
C HIS A 266 -27.86 4.13 7.52
N ASP A 267 -28.72 5.10 7.16
CA ASP A 267 -30.18 5.07 7.40
C ASP A 267 -31.00 4.92 6.11
N GLN A 268 -30.46 4.25 5.08
CA GLN A 268 -31.28 3.72 3.98
C GLN A 268 -31.81 2.33 4.33
N ALA A 269 -32.99 2.32 4.96
CA ALA A 269 -33.73 1.10 5.26
C ALA A 269 -34.00 0.27 3.98
N TYR A 270 -33.35 -0.89 3.89
CA TYR A 270 -33.51 -1.82 2.77
C TYR A 270 -34.86 -2.56 2.89
N GLY A 271 -35.81 -2.20 2.03
CA GLY A 271 -36.99 -3.03 1.71
C GLY A 271 -38.32 -2.63 2.36
N GLN A 272 -39.12 -1.83 1.64
CA GLN A 272 -40.59 -1.82 1.75
C GLN A 272 -41.29 -1.69 0.39
N ASP A 273 -40.94 -2.54 -0.57
CA ASP A 273 -41.80 -2.82 -1.74
C ASP A 273 -42.46 -4.19 -1.59
N GLY A 274 -43.48 -4.22 -0.72
CA GLY A 274 -44.37 -5.37 -0.57
C GLY A 274 -45.32 -5.48 -1.75
N GLY A 275 -44.92 -6.22 -2.79
CA GLY A 275 -45.76 -6.49 -3.95
C GLY A 275 -47.09 -7.18 -3.57
N GLN A 276 -48.20 -6.52 -3.88
CA GLN A 276 -49.55 -7.12 -3.86
C GLN A 276 -49.98 -7.50 -5.28
N ALA A 277 -50.82 -8.53 -5.38
CA ALA A 277 -51.34 -9.08 -6.63
C ALA A 277 -52.49 -8.25 -7.24
#